data_AF-A0A1N5WPF9-F1
#
_entry.id   AF-A0A1N5WPF9-F1
#
_cell.length_a   1.000
_cell.length_b   1.000
_cell.length_c   1.000
_cell.angle_alpha   90.00
_cell.angle_beta   90.00
_cell.angle_gamma   90.00
#
_symmetry.space_group_name_H-M   'P 1'
#
loop_
_entity.id
_entity.type
_entity.pdbx_description
1 polymer ?
#
loop_
_entity_poly.entity_id
_entity_poly.type
_entity_poly.pdbx_seq_one_letter_code
_entity_poly.pdbx_strand_id
1 'polypeptide(L)'
;MTNHLDPAHPQPAGKLVYGHARLHDCLAFADADTAAEEAREIATIASAATWGEARRVATRYTWNPVGPEYHDPDEGPADDEPFDITEVGGVKDGDWPPMVTTRALTLLPKDLQAAFSDPTETALNGYYLEIPLRHESDLVAQLREHGFEISRDDDLINLLDGRSFQ
;
A
#
# COMPACT_ATOMS: atom_id res chain seq x y z
N MET A 1 -15.19 -36.83 -13.90
CA MET A 1 -15.85 -35.51 -13.74
C MET A 1 -14.78 -34.47 -13.94
N THR A 2 -14.78 -33.86 -15.11
CA THR A 2 -13.84 -32.80 -15.51
C THR A 2 -14.13 -31.55 -14.68
N ASN A 3 -13.16 -31.13 -13.87
CA ASN A 3 -13.23 -29.84 -13.17
C ASN A 3 -13.21 -28.74 -14.23
N HIS A 4 -14.32 -28.01 -14.30
CA HIS A 4 -14.45 -26.80 -15.12
C HIS A 4 -13.63 -25.72 -14.41
N LEU A 5 -12.50 -25.34 -15.00
CA LEU A 5 -11.83 -24.09 -14.64
C LEU A 5 -12.78 -22.98 -15.09
N ASP A 6 -13.37 -22.25 -14.13
CA ASP A 6 -14.13 -21.04 -14.43
C ASP A 6 -13.25 -20.10 -15.29
N PRO A 7 -13.81 -19.52 -16.38
CA PRO A 7 -13.07 -18.56 -17.18
C PRO A 7 -12.69 -17.38 -16.28
N ALA A 8 -11.41 -16.99 -16.34
CA ALA A 8 -10.87 -15.81 -15.69
C ALA A 8 -11.84 -14.64 -15.87
N HIS A 9 -12.47 -14.19 -14.77
CA HIS A 9 -13.24 -12.96 -14.82
C HIS A 9 -12.25 -11.85 -15.17
N PRO A 10 -12.40 -11.17 -16.33
CA PRO A 10 -11.49 -10.10 -16.69
C PRO A 10 -11.70 -8.97 -15.69
N GLN A 11 -10.66 -8.71 -14.91
CA GLN A 11 -10.61 -7.54 -14.06
C GLN A 11 -10.61 -6.30 -14.96
N PRO A 12 -11.47 -5.30 -14.72
CA PRO A 12 -11.55 -4.15 -15.63
C PRO A 12 -10.19 -3.47 -15.74
N ALA A 13 -9.77 -3.19 -16.98
CA ALA A 13 -8.56 -2.47 -17.28
C ALA A 13 -8.59 -1.09 -16.59
N GLY A 14 -7.56 -0.80 -15.79
CA GLY A 14 -7.40 0.43 -15.03
C GLY A 14 -6.03 1.07 -15.23
N LYS A 15 -5.77 2.11 -14.47
CA LYS A 15 -4.46 2.78 -14.45
C LYS A 15 -3.70 2.33 -13.22
N LEU A 16 -2.49 1.82 -13.42
CA LEU A 16 -1.62 1.36 -12.33
C LEU A 16 -0.34 2.18 -12.29
N VAL A 17 0.08 2.50 -11.07
CA VAL A 17 1.44 2.89 -10.77
C VAL A 17 2.15 1.71 -10.12
N TYR A 18 3.38 1.45 -10.52
CA TYR A 18 4.19 0.38 -9.95
C TYR A 18 5.59 0.86 -9.62
N GLY A 19 6.30 0.10 -8.80
CA GLY A 19 7.66 0.43 -8.41
C GLY A 19 8.25 -0.60 -7.47
N HIS A 20 9.52 -0.39 -7.12
CA HIS A 20 10.23 -1.24 -6.18
C HIS A 20 9.86 -0.89 -4.73
N ALA A 21 9.12 -1.76 -4.04
CA ALA A 21 8.89 -1.70 -2.60
C ALA A 21 10.11 -2.23 -1.85
N ARG A 22 10.94 -1.33 -1.32
CA ARG A 22 12.26 -1.68 -0.76
C ARG A 22 12.20 -2.42 0.57
N LEU A 23 11.07 -2.38 1.30
CA LEU A 23 10.92 -3.14 2.54
C LEU A 23 10.86 -4.65 2.27
N HIS A 24 10.28 -5.03 1.13
CA HIS A 24 10.07 -6.42 0.73
C HIS A 24 10.93 -6.85 -0.48
N ASP A 25 11.76 -5.94 -1.02
CA ASP A 25 12.63 -6.15 -2.19
C ASP A 25 11.90 -6.72 -3.43
N CYS A 26 10.68 -6.23 -3.68
CA CYS A 26 9.83 -6.74 -4.75
C CYS A 26 9.03 -5.62 -5.45
N LEU A 27 8.38 -5.95 -6.56
CA LEU A 27 7.49 -5.03 -7.26
C LEU A 27 6.16 -4.92 -6.51
N ALA A 28 5.70 -3.69 -6.32
CA ALA A 28 4.37 -3.39 -5.81
C ALA A 28 3.58 -2.51 -6.77
N PHE A 29 2.26 -2.50 -6.58
CA PHE A 29 1.30 -1.86 -7.46
C PHE A 29 0.28 -1.09 -6.65
N ALA A 30 -0.12 0.07 -7.15
CA ALA A 30 -1.22 0.86 -6.60
C ALA A 30 -2.12 1.37 -7.74
N ASP A 31 -3.36 1.69 -7.39
CA ASP A 31 -4.30 2.35 -8.28
C ASP A 31 -3.80 3.78 -8.56
N ALA A 32 -3.55 4.11 -9.82
CA ALA A 32 -2.97 5.40 -10.18
C ALA A 32 -3.93 6.58 -9.98
N ASP A 33 -5.24 6.33 -9.91
CA ASP A 33 -6.23 7.38 -9.68
C ASP A 33 -6.29 7.82 -8.21
N THR A 34 -5.80 6.99 -7.27
CA THR A 34 -5.86 7.27 -5.83
C THR A 34 -4.50 7.37 -5.14
N ALA A 35 -3.46 6.72 -5.67
CA ALA A 35 -2.15 6.58 -5.03
C ALA A 35 -1.54 7.93 -4.58
N ALA A 36 -1.64 8.98 -5.40
CA ALA A 36 -1.06 10.28 -5.07
C ALA A 36 -1.79 10.98 -3.91
N GLU A 37 -3.12 10.85 -3.82
CA GLU A 37 -3.89 11.44 -2.71
C GLU A 37 -3.65 10.66 -1.42
N GLU A 38 -3.63 9.33 -1.49
CA GLU A 38 -3.30 8.47 -0.34
C GLU A 38 -1.88 8.76 0.20
N ALA A 39 -0.89 8.85 -0.69
CA ALA A 39 0.47 9.21 -0.32
C ALA A 39 0.52 10.58 0.36
N ARG A 40 -0.25 11.56 -0.13
CA ARG A 40 -0.34 12.87 0.52
C ARG A 40 -0.95 12.78 1.92
N GLU A 41 -1.98 11.98 2.12
CA GLU A 41 -2.60 11.75 3.43
C GLU A 41 -1.58 11.17 4.43
N ILE A 42 -0.89 10.11 4.02
CA ILE A 42 0.18 9.46 4.80
C ILE A 42 1.27 10.48 5.17
N ALA A 43 1.81 11.21 4.19
CA ALA A 43 2.86 12.19 4.42
C ALA A 43 2.40 13.34 5.32
N THR A 44 1.14 13.77 5.22
CA THR A 44 0.58 14.85 6.05
C THR A 44 0.46 14.42 7.51
N ILE A 45 0.01 13.19 7.78
CA ILE A 45 -0.03 12.64 9.13
C ILE A 45 1.41 12.52 9.67
N ALA A 46 2.30 11.88 8.91
CA ALA A 46 3.65 11.59 9.35
C ALA A 46 4.51 12.83 9.63
N SER A 47 4.18 13.97 9.02
CA SER A 47 4.92 15.23 9.17
C SER A 47 4.26 16.26 10.09
N ALA A 48 3.14 15.91 10.74
CA ALA A 48 2.48 16.78 11.70
C ALA A 48 3.42 17.13 12.87
N ALA A 49 3.39 18.38 13.33
CA ALA A 49 4.26 18.82 14.42
C ALA A 49 3.69 18.46 15.80
N THR A 50 2.36 18.41 15.92
CA THR A 50 1.68 18.11 17.18
C THR A 50 0.60 17.04 17.03
N TRP A 51 0.23 16.41 18.15
CA TRP A 51 -0.80 15.38 18.18
C TRP A 51 -2.14 15.89 17.66
N GLY A 52 -2.49 17.14 17.97
CA GLY A 52 -3.70 17.78 17.48
C GLY A 52 -3.69 17.98 15.97
N GLU A 53 -2.54 18.35 15.38
CA GLU A 53 -2.40 18.45 13.92
C GLU A 53 -2.59 17.09 13.26
N ALA A 54 -1.92 16.04 13.78
CA ALA A 54 -2.02 14.69 13.26
C ALA A 54 -3.45 14.14 13.32
N ARG A 55 -4.15 14.30 14.46
CA ARG A 55 -5.56 13.90 14.66
C ARG A 55 -6.54 14.54 13.67
N ARG A 56 -6.28 15.78 13.29
CA ARG A 56 -7.17 16.56 12.42
C ARG A 56 -6.97 16.28 10.94
N VAL A 57 -5.96 15.49 10.55
CA VAL A 57 -5.79 15.11 9.16
C VAL A 57 -6.98 14.25 8.73
N ALA A 58 -7.77 14.78 7.81
CA ALA A 58 -8.83 14.04 7.16
C ALA A 58 -8.23 13.09 6.14
N THR A 59 -8.63 11.81 6.21
CA THR A 59 -8.20 10.77 5.28
C THR A 59 -9.40 10.26 4.49
N ARG A 60 -9.16 9.87 3.23
CA ARG A 60 -10.14 9.29 2.33
C ARG A 60 -9.67 7.94 1.78
N TYR A 61 -8.38 7.78 1.53
CA TYR A 61 -7.81 6.59 0.90
C TYR A 61 -6.96 5.76 1.87
N THR A 62 -6.62 6.31 3.02
CA THR A 62 -6.09 5.58 4.18
C THR A 62 -6.93 5.83 5.44
N TRP A 63 -6.53 5.23 6.56
CA TRP A 63 -7.03 5.55 7.89
C TRP A 63 -5.99 6.37 8.67
N ASN A 64 -6.44 7.16 9.63
CA ASN A 64 -5.56 7.96 10.48
C ASN A 64 -5.20 7.16 11.75
N PRO A 65 -3.93 6.77 11.97
CA PRO A 65 -3.55 5.91 13.09
C PRO A 65 -3.61 6.60 14.44
N VAL A 66 -3.85 7.91 14.44
CA VAL A 66 -4.06 8.72 15.62
C VAL A 66 -5.33 9.54 15.50
N GLY A 67 -6.29 9.11 14.67
CA GLY A 67 -7.59 9.75 14.54
C GLY A 67 -8.34 9.83 15.88
N PRO A 68 -9.39 10.67 15.97
CA PRO A 68 -10.17 10.84 17.20
C PRO A 68 -10.74 9.53 17.76
N GLU A 69 -10.95 8.52 16.92
CA GLU A 69 -11.39 7.18 17.30
C GLU A 69 -10.34 6.37 18.10
N TYR A 70 -9.07 6.75 18.04
CA TYR A 70 -7.96 6.13 18.79
C TYR A 70 -7.48 7.01 19.95
N HIS A 71 -8.10 8.18 20.16
CA HIS A 71 -7.71 9.14 21.19
C HIS A 71 -8.58 9.01 22.44
N ASP A 72 -7.93 8.72 23.56
CA ASP A 72 -8.50 8.94 24.89
C ASP A 72 -8.11 10.35 25.39
N PRO A 73 -9.06 11.27 25.61
CA PRO A 73 -8.76 12.63 26.08
C PRO A 73 -8.29 12.70 27.54
N ASP A 74 -8.53 11.66 28.34
CA ASP A 74 -8.13 11.59 29.74
C ASP A 74 -6.77 10.87 29.92
N GLU A 75 -6.40 9.98 28.99
CA GLU A 75 -5.17 9.16 29.08
C GLU A 75 -4.13 9.42 27.97
N GLY A 76 -4.50 10.10 26.89
CA GLY A 76 -3.65 10.35 25.72
C GLY A 76 -2.89 11.69 25.75
N PRO A 77 -1.95 11.89 24.82
CA PRO A 77 -1.21 13.15 24.70
C PRO A 77 -2.14 14.34 24.42
N ALA A 78 -1.85 15.50 24.98
CA ALA A 78 -2.55 16.74 24.67
C ALA A 78 -2.28 17.19 23.22
N ASP A 79 -3.19 17.98 22.66
CA ASP A 79 -3.16 18.41 21.25
C ASP A 79 -1.92 19.24 20.87
N ASP A 80 -1.32 19.94 21.84
CA ASP A 80 -0.14 20.79 21.67
C ASP A 80 1.18 20.06 21.96
N GLU A 81 1.13 18.80 22.42
CA GLU A 81 2.32 18.00 22.62
C GLU A 81 3.00 17.66 21.29
N PRO A 82 4.35 17.60 21.25
CA PRO A 82 5.09 17.19 20.07
C PRO A 82 4.64 15.81 19.57
N PHE A 83 4.52 15.68 18.25
CA PHE A 83 4.16 14.44 17.59
C PHE A 83 5.37 13.78 16.94
N ASP A 84 5.46 12.46 17.11
CA ASP A 84 6.39 11.60 16.40
C ASP A 84 5.64 10.37 15.91
N ILE A 85 5.51 10.25 14.59
CA ILE A 85 4.78 9.15 13.96
C ILE A 85 5.41 7.79 14.29
N THR A 86 6.72 7.73 14.54
CA THR A 86 7.44 6.49 14.88
C THR A 86 7.06 5.95 16.25
N GLU A 87 6.46 6.78 17.10
CA GLU A 87 6.02 6.40 18.44
C GLU A 87 4.60 5.80 18.47
N VAL A 88 3.84 5.93 17.38
CA VAL A 88 2.45 5.49 17.26
C VAL A 88 2.37 3.95 17.20
N GLY A 89 1.48 3.35 17.98
CA GLY A 89 1.35 1.88 18.09
C GLY A 89 1.18 1.18 16.73
N GLY A 90 0.22 1.62 15.91
CA GLY A 90 0.00 1.03 14.58
C GLY A 90 1.21 1.16 13.63
N VAL A 91 2.09 2.16 13.83
CA VAL A 91 3.33 2.29 13.06
C VAL A 91 4.40 1.33 13.58
N LYS A 92 4.57 1.25 14.90
CA LYS A 92 5.50 0.34 15.56
C LYS A 92 5.20 -1.12 15.27
N ASP A 93 3.91 -1.46 15.22
CA ASP A 93 3.44 -2.81 14.94
C ASP A 93 3.48 -3.15 13.44
N GLY A 94 3.73 -2.15 12.58
CA GLY A 94 3.81 -2.33 11.13
C GLY A 94 2.45 -2.44 10.44
N ASP A 95 1.37 -2.02 11.11
CA ASP A 95 0.00 -2.00 10.58
C ASP A 95 -0.28 -0.76 9.72
N TRP A 96 0.46 0.33 9.95
CA TRP A 96 0.29 1.59 9.22
C TRP A 96 1.60 2.14 8.65
N PRO A 97 1.61 2.54 7.36
CA PRO A 97 0.54 2.35 6.38
C PRO A 97 0.35 0.86 6.03
N PRO A 98 -0.84 0.46 5.53
CA PRO A 98 -1.04 -0.90 5.06
C PRO A 98 -0.04 -1.27 3.96
N MET A 99 0.56 -2.47 4.06
CA MET A 99 1.58 -2.95 3.12
C MET A 99 1.12 -2.84 1.66
N VAL A 100 1.85 -2.06 0.85
CA VAL A 100 1.46 -1.81 -0.55
C VAL A 100 1.58 -3.05 -1.43
N THR A 101 2.46 -4.00 -1.07
CA THR A 101 2.67 -5.27 -1.76
C THR A 101 1.46 -6.19 -1.75
N THR A 102 0.58 -6.08 -0.76
CA THR A 102 -0.66 -6.88 -0.66
C THR A 102 -1.66 -6.52 -1.77
N ARG A 103 -1.60 -5.29 -2.29
CA ARG A 103 -2.54 -4.79 -3.30
C ARG A 103 -2.43 -5.55 -4.63
N ALA A 104 -1.29 -6.16 -4.93
CA ALA A 104 -1.14 -7.00 -6.11
C ALA A 104 -2.15 -8.17 -6.14
N LEU A 105 -2.59 -8.66 -4.98
CA LEU A 105 -3.62 -9.70 -4.86
C LEU A 105 -4.97 -9.25 -5.43
N THR A 106 -5.27 -7.96 -5.34
CA THR A 106 -6.53 -7.37 -5.79
C THR A 106 -6.40 -6.60 -7.09
N LEU A 107 -5.23 -6.06 -7.46
CA LEU A 107 -5.08 -5.22 -8.65
C LEU A 107 -4.67 -5.99 -9.90
N LEU A 108 -3.93 -7.10 -9.76
CA LEU A 108 -3.42 -7.85 -10.91
C LEU A 108 -4.40 -8.95 -11.35
N PRO A 109 -4.54 -9.21 -12.66
CA PRO A 109 -5.22 -10.39 -13.17
C PRO A 109 -4.67 -11.70 -12.58
N LYS A 110 -5.55 -12.67 -12.27
CA LYS A 110 -5.18 -13.91 -11.57
C LYS A 110 -4.18 -14.79 -12.30
N ASP A 111 -4.23 -14.79 -13.63
CA ASP A 111 -3.26 -15.46 -14.48
C ASP A 111 -1.87 -14.83 -14.39
N LEU A 112 -1.79 -13.49 -14.33
CA LEU A 112 -0.52 -12.78 -14.13
C LEU A 112 0.03 -12.98 -12.70
N GLN A 113 -0.84 -13.03 -11.69
CA GLN A 113 -0.42 -13.41 -10.33
C GLN A 113 0.25 -14.80 -10.35
N ALA A 114 -0.42 -15.81 -10.94
CA ALA A 114 0.11 -17.16 -11.00
C ALA A 114 1.40 -17.30 -11.84
N ALA A 115 1.60 -16.43 -12.83
CA ALA A 115 2.77 -16.48 -13.72
C ALA A 115 4.02 -15.79 -13.14
N PHE A 116 3.84 -14.77 -12.31
CA PHE A 116 4.92 -13.84 -11.94
C PHE A 116 5.17 -13.68 -10.44
N SER A 117 4.37 -14.34 -9.60
CA SER A 117 4.52 -14.23 -8.14
C SER A 117 4.61 -15.58 -7.46
N ASP A 118 5.35 -15.59 -6.35
CA ASP A 118 5.24 -16.60 -5.33
C ASP A 118 4.37 -16.02 -4.19
N PRO A 119 3.30 -16.70 -3.74
CA PRO A 119 2.53 -16.25 -2.60
C PRO A 119 3.37 -16.39 -1.32
N THR A 120 3.64 -15.28 -0.64
CA THR A 120 4.45 -15.24 0.58
C THR A 120 3.59 -14.78 1.77
N GLU A 121 3.73 -15.46 2.91
CA GLU A 121 3.03 -15.13 4.16
C GLU A 121 3.95 -14.30 5.07
N THR A 122 3.48 -13.14 5.52
CA THR A 122 4.15 -12.40 6.59
C THR A 122 3.66 -12.92 7.95
N ALA A 123 4.52 -12.85 8.96
CA ALA A 123 4.19 -13.37 10.29
C ALA A 123 3.03 -12.62 10.99
N LEU A 124 2.74 -11.37 10.57
CA LEU A 124 1.80 -10.47 11.25
C LEU A 124 0.76 -9.84 10.31
N ASN A 125 1.10 -9.56 9.05
CA ASN A 125 0.31 -8.71 8.16
C ASN A 125 -0.34 -9.47 6.98
N GLY A 126 -0.41 -10.81 7.07
CA GLY A 126 -1.05 -11.67 6.08
C GLY A 126 -0.23 -11.95 4.83
N TYR A 127 -0.91 -12.36 3.75
CA TYR A 127 -0.32 -12.75 2.47
C TYR A 127 -0.03 -11.55 1.57
N TYR A 128 1.10 -11.59 0.87
CA TYR A 128 1.37 -10.72 -0.27
C TYR A 128 1.90 -11.53 -1.45
N LEU A 129 1.89 -10.91 -2.63
CA LEU A 129 2.54 -11.48 -3.81
C LEU A 129 3.97 -10.96 -3.87
N GLU A 130 4.93 -11.84 -3.64
CA GLU A 130 6.32 -11.51 -3.90
C GLU A 130 6.52 -11.57 -5.42
N ILE A 131 6.65 -10.40 -6.04
CA ILE A 131 6.92 -10.27 -7.48
C ILE A 131 8.37 -9.79 -7.65
N PRO A 132 9.31 -10.70 -7.95
CA PRO A 132 10.71 -10.36 -8.11
C PRO A 132 10.96 -9.29 -9.18
N LEU A 133 11.90 -8.37 -8.94
CA LEU A 133 12.29 -7.30 -9.87
C LEU A 133 12.70 -7.82 -11.27
N ARG A 134 13.26 -9.04 -11.34
CA ARG A 134 13.62 -9.69 -12.62
C ARG A 134 12.43 -9.91 -13.56
N HIS A 135 11.20 -9.93 -13.04
CA HIS A 135 9.98 -10.12 -13.81
C HIS A 135 9.37 -8.81 -14.32
N GLU A 136 9.95 -7.65 -13.98
CA GLU A 136 9.37 -6.34 -14.31
C GLU A 136 9.01 -6.19 -15.78
N SER A 137 9.97 -6.40 -16.68
CA SER A 137 9.78 -6.16 -18.11
C SER A 137 8.65 -7.02 -18.69
N ASP A 138 8.62 -8.30 -18.32
CA ASP A 138 7.65 -9.26 -18.85
C ASP A 138 6.25 -9.03 -18.28
N LEU A 139 6.17 -8.75 -16.98
CA LEU A 139 4.89 -8.45 -16.31
C LEU A 139 4.28 -7.14 -16.83
N VAL A 140 5.09 -6.09 -17.00
CA VAL A 140 4.61 -4.81 -17.55
C VAL A 140 4.13 -4.96 -19.00
N ALA A 141 4.82 -5.78 -19.81
CA ALA A 141 4.38 -6.07 -21.16
C ALA A 141 3.01 -6.75 -21.17
N GLN A 142 2.82 -7.81 -20.35
CA GLN A 142 1.54 -8.51 -20.27
C GLN A 142 0.43 -7.62 -19.70
N LEU A 143 0.71 -6.80 -18.69
CA LEU A 143 -0.30 -5.86 -18.19
C LEU A 143 -0.78 -4.87 -19.26
N ARG A 144 0.12 -4.41 -20.15
CA ARG A 144 -0.27 -3.57 -21.29
C ARG A 144 -1.09 -4.34 -22.32
N GLU A 145 -0.78 -5.60 -22.58
CA GLU A 145 -1.59 -6.48 -23.45
C GLU A 145 -2.99 -6.73 -22.87
N HIS A 146 -3.10 -6.74 -21.54
CA HIS A 146 -4.37 -6.79 -20.80
C HIS A 146 -5.10 -5.43 -20.75
N GLY A 147 -4.55 -4.39 -21.37
CA GLY A 147 -5.18 -3.08 -21.51
C GLY A 147 -4.93 -2.09 -20.38
N PHE A 148 -4.03 -2.39 -19.43
CA PHE A 148 -3.68 -1.45 -18.37
C PHE A 148 -2.81 -0.30 -18.88
N GLU A 149 -3.09 0.91 -18.39
CA GLU A 149 -2.14 2.03 -18.47
C GLU A 149 -1.19 1.91 -17.28
N ILE A 150 0.11 1.79 -17.54
CA ILE A 150 1.12 1.51 -16.49
C ILE A 150 2.24 2.55 -16.51
N SER A 151 2.51 3.12 -15.33
CA SER A 151 3.61 4.05 -15.07
C SER A 151 4.48 3.60 -13.89
N ARG A 152 5.78 3.88 -13.94
CA ARG A 152 6.71 3.55 -12.86
C ARG A 152 6.94 4.76 -11.95
N ASP A 153 6.83 4.56 -10.64
CA ASP A 153 7.16 5.55 -9.61
C ASP A 153 7.60 4.84 -8.32
N ASP A 154 8.91 4.66 -8.15
CA ASP A 154 9.46 3.98 -6.97
C ASP A 154 9.27 4.82 -5.70
N ASP A 155 9.34 6.15 -5.79
CA ASP A 155 9.23 7.04 -4.62
C ASP A 155 7.79 7.04 -4.08
N LEU A 156 6.80 7.10 -4.97
CA LEU A 156 5.39 6.99 -4.59
C LEU A 156 5.09 5.65 -3.91
N ILE A 157 5.58 4.54 -4.47
CA ILE A 157 5.41 3.21 -3.86
C ILE A 157 6.05 3.13 -2.48
N ASN A 158 7.26 3.66 -2.29
CA ASN A 158 7.91 3.63 -0.98
C ASN A 158 7.25 4.57 0.03
N LEU A 159 6.59 5.64 -0.42
CA LEU A 159 5.80 6.51 0.46
C LEU A 159 4.51 5.81 0.91
N LEU A 160 3.82 5.12 0.00
CA LEU A 160 2.66 4.29 0.33
C LEU A 160 3.01 3.13 1.27
N ASP A 161 4.23 2.59 1.19
CA ASP A 161 4.75 1.53 2.06
C ASP A 161 5.33 2.08 3.38
N GLY A 162 5.16 3.38 3.68
CA GLY A 162 5.55 4.00 4.95
C GLY A 162 7.04 4.30 5.12
N ARG A 163 7.88 4.07 4.11
CA ARG A 163 9.34 4.22 4.23
C ARG A 163 9.80 5.66 4.46
N SER A 164 8.98 6.65 4.13
CA SER A 164 9.33 8.08 4.25
C SER A 164 9.51 8.57 5.68
N PHE A 165 9.13 7.79 6.70
CA PHE A 165 9.15 8.19 8.11
C PHE A 165 9.55 7.03 9.05
N GLN A 166 10.32 6.06 8.53
CA GLN A 166 10.94 4.98 9.32
C GLN A 166 12.42 5.29 9.62
#